data_AF-A0AA85J6Q8-F1
#
_entry.id   AF-A0AA85J6Q8-F1
#
_cell.length_a   1.000
_cell.length_b   1.000
_cell.length_c   1.000
_cell.angle_alpha   90.00
_cell.angle_beta   90.00
_cell.angle_gamma   90.00
#
_symmetry.space_group_name_H-M   'P 1'
#
loop_
_entity.id
_entity.type
_entity.pdbx_description
1 polymer ?
#
loop_
_entity_poly.entity_id
_entity_poly.type
_entity_poly.pdbx_seq_one_letter_code
_entity_poly.pdbx_strand_id
1 'polypeptide(L)'
;MTVPELVSTNCRSLSNKMDYLQSLMYSTVYRNPGVLAIQETWLHQHYDDNLVSINGYKVFRQDRKSSKKKIWRRGSHFYKHKLVYIKSHLLQLF
;
A
#
# COMPACT_ATOMS: atom_id res chain seq x y z
N MET A 1 19.90 6.73 -17.26
CA MET A 1 19.21 6.71 -15.94
C MET A 1 17.73 6.50 -16.19
N THR A 2 17.12 5.49 -15.58
CA THR A 2 15.66 5.26 -15.66
C THR A 2 15.01 5.79 -14.39
N VAL A 3 14.06 6.70 -14.52
CA VAL A 3 13.29 7.23 -13.39
C VAL A 3 12.22 6.19 -13.01
N PRO A 4 12.11 5.78 -11.73
CA PRO A 4 11.09 4.84 -11.31
C PRO A 4 9.69 5.46 -11.40
N GLU A 5 8.75 4.71 -11.97
CA GLU A 5 7.35 5.12 -12.03
C GLU A 5 6.68 4.98 -10.65
N LEU A 6 5.85 5.97 -10.29
CA LEU A 6 5.05 5.98 -9.07
C LEU A 6 3.56 5.87 -9.42
N VAL A 7 2.91 4.83 -8.93
CA VAL A 7 1.46 4.64 -9.04
C VAL A 7 0.84 4.90 -7.68
N SER A 8 -0.18 5.77 -7.63
CA SER A 8 -0.93 6.04 -6.40
C SER A 8 -2.41 5.84 -6.65
N THR A 9 -3.07 5.03 -5.81
CA THR A 9 -4.51 4.76 -5.94
C THR A 9 -5.19 4.61 -4.60
N ASN A 10 -6.49 4.87 -4.59
CA ASN A 10 -7.36 4.60 -3.47
C ASN A 10 -8.19 3.36 -3.80
N CYS A 11 -8.01 2.29 -3.01
CA CYS A 11 -8.65 1.01 -3.29
C CYS A 11 -10.00 0.80 -2.59
N ARG A 12 -10.34 1.58 -1.55
CA ARG A 12 -11.54 1.38 -0.70
C ARG A 12 -11.75 -0.09 -0.33
N SER A 13 -10.94 -0.60 0.60
CA SER A 13 -10.74 -2.02 0.95
C SER A 13 -9.83 -2.78 -0.01
N LEU A 14 -8.67 -3.21 0.49
CA LEU A 14 -7.65 -3.91 -0.29
C LEU A 14 -7.78 -5.44 -0.24
N SER A 15 -8.26 -5.99 0.89
CA SER A 15 -8.23 -7.45 1.16
C SER A 15 -8.89 -8.29 0.07
N ASN A 16 -10.01 -7.82 -0.47
CA ASN A 16 -10.75 -8.50 -1.54
C ASN A 16 -10.23 -8.20 -2.97
N LYS A 17 -9.14 -7.44 -3.11
CA LYS A 17 -8.59 -7.00 -4.40
C LYS A 17 -7.15 -7.43 -4.62
N MET A 18 -6.56 -8.20 -3.70
CA MET A 18 -5.15 -8.60 -3.79
C MET A 18 -4.85 -9.43 -5.04
N ASP A 19 -5.70 -10.40 -5.39
CA ASP A 19 -5.50 -11.23 -6.58
C ASP A 19 -5.57 -10.40 -7.87
N TYR A 20 -6.53 -9.46 -7.93
CA TYR A 20 -6.66 -8.53 -9.05
C TYR A 20 -5.48 -7.55 -9.12
N LEU A 21 -4.97 -7.10 -7.97
CA LEU A 21 -3.79 -6.26 -7.92
C LEU A 21 -2.55 -7.00 -8.42
N GLN A 22 -2.37 -8.27 -8.03
CA GLN A 22 -1.26 -9.08 -8.52
C GLN A 22 -1.34 -9.28 -10.03
N SER A 23 -2.52 -9.58 -10.58
CA SER A 23 -2.67 -9.72 -12.04
C SER A 23 -2.40 -8.42 -12.78
N LEU A 24 -2.82 -7.28 -12.23
CA LEU A 24 -2.50 -5.96 -12.76
C LEU A 24 -1.00 -5.66 -12.80
N MET A 25 -0.21 -6.12 -11.82
CA MET A 25 1.26 -5.95 -11.81
C MET A 25 1.97 -6.73 -12.92
N TYR A 26 1.35 -7.79 -13.45
CA TYR A 26 1.84 -8.53 -14.62
C TYR A 26 1.28 -7.97 -15.95
N SER A 27 0.30 -7.07 -15.89
CA SER A 27 -0.32 -6.49 -17.08
C SER A 27 0.55 -5.41 -17.71
N THR A 28 0.31 -5.11 -18.99
CA THR A 28 0.95 -4.00 -19.70
C THR A 28 0.50 -2.62 -19.23
N VAL A 29 -0.60 -2.53 -18.47
CA VAL A 29 -1.18 -1.28 -17.96
C VAL A 29 -0.32 -0.70 -16.85
N TYR A 30 0.13 -1.56 -15.94
CA TYR A 30 1.09 -1.19 -14.90
C TYR A 30 2.39 -1.90 -15.22
N ARG A 31 3.20 -1.27 -16.08
CA ARG A 31 4.50 -1.74 -16.60
C ARG A 31 5.57 -1.84 -15.51
N ASN A 32 5.29 -2.60 -14.46
CA ASN A 32 6.18 -2.88 -13.35
C ASN A 32 6.60 -1.58 -12.62
N PRO A 33 5.68 -0.88 -11.92
CA PRO A 33 5.96 0.42 -11.30
C PRO A 33 7.06 0.33 -10.24
N GLY A 34 7.93 1.32 -10.11
CA GLY A 34 8.98 1.31 -9.08
C GLY A 34 8.40 1.42 -7.67
N VAL A 35 7.33 2.21 -7.52
CA VAL A 35 6.62 2.46 -6.26
C VAL A 35 5.12 2.39 -6.49
N LEU A 36 4.41 1.69 -5.60
CA LEU A 36 2.95 1.64 -5.58
C LEU A 36 2.43 2.09 -4.22
N ALA A 37 1.63 3.15 -4.18
CA ALA A 37 1.02 3.69 -2.97
C ALA A 37 -0.50 3.46 -2.99
N ILE A 38 -0.98 2.60 -2.11
CA ILE A 38 -2.41 2.29 -1.96
C ILE A 38 -2.96 2.96 -0.70
N GLN A 39 -4.09 3.65 -0.86
CA GLN A 39 -4.81 4.34 0.20
C GLN A 39 -6.15 3.66 0.51
N GLU A 40 -6.69 3.94 1.70
CA GLU A 40 -7.96 3.40 2.19
C GLU A 40 -8.04 1.87 2.08
N THR A 41 -6.93 1.20 2.42
CA THR A 41 -6.82 -0.28 2.38
C THR A 41 -7.75 -0.97 3.37
N TRP A 42 -8.19 -0.25 4.40
CA TRP A 42 -9.01 -0.73 5.52
C TRP A 42 -8.39 -1.92 6.27
N LEU A 43 -7.08 -2.10 6.13
CA LEU A 43 -6.33 -3.09 6.89
C LEU A 43 -6.20 -2.69 8.36
N HIS A 44 -6.14 -3.71 9.19
CA HIS A 44 -5.86 -3.61 10.62
C HIS A 44 -4.67 -4.49 11.00
N GLN A 45 -4.10 -4.23 12.17
CA GLN A 45 -2.90 -4.89 12.68
C GLN A 45 -2.94 -6.43 12.72
N HIS A 46 -4.12 -7.05 12.72
CA HIS A 46 -4.27 -8.51 12.71
C HIS A 46 -4.22 -9.16 11.32
N TYR A 47 -4.12 -8.38 10.23
CA TYR A 47 -3.89 -8.95 8.90
C TYR A 47 -2.43 -9.40 8.79
N ASP A 48 -2.22 -10.64 8.37
CA ASP A 48 -0.89 -11.17 8.05
C ASP A 48 -0.27 -10.38 6.88
N ASP A 49 1.03 -10.08 7.00
CA ASP A 49 1.83 -9.43 5.96
C ASP A 49 1.86 -10.27 4.67
N ASN A 50 1.77 -11.60 4.79
CA ASN A 50 1.73 -12.51 3.63
C ASN A 50 0.53 -12.22 2.72
N LEU A 51 -0.63 -11.85 3.29
CA LEU A 51 -1.86 -11.58 2.55
C LEU A 51 -1.78 -10.30 1.71
N VAL A 52 -0.86 -9.39 2.06
CA VAL A 52 -0.66 -8.12 1.38
C VAL A 52 0.69 -8.05 0.67
N SER A 53 1.34 -9.20 0.46
CA SER A 53 2.62 -9.27 -0.22
C SER A 53 2.45 -9.25 -1.74
N ILE A 54 3.40 -8.60 -2.43
CA ILE A 54 3.51 -8.61 -3.89
C ILE A 54 4.93 -9.03 -4.24
N ASN A 55 5.08 -10.00 -5.13
CA ASN A 55 6.38 -10.53 -5.51
C ASN A 55 7.30 -9.43 -6.08
N GLY A 56 8.54 -9.36 -5.60
CA GLY A 56 9.53 -8.36 -6.02
C GLY A 56 9.40 -6.98 -5.35
N TYR A 57 8.44 -6.79 -4.45
CA TYR A 57 8.25 -5.56 -3.69
C TYR A 57 8.39 -5.80 -2.19
N LYS A 58 8.95 -4.80 -1.50
CA LYS A 58 8.86 -4.66 -0.06
C LYS A 58 7.65 -3.82 0.30
N VAL A 59 6.85 -4.30 1.25
CA VAL A 59 5.66 -3.62 1.73
C VAL A 59 5.97 -2.80 2.99
N PHE A 60 5.45 -1.57 3.03
CA PHE A 60 5.45 -0.70 4.19
C PHE A 60 4.00 -0.31 4.47
N ARG A 61 3.48 -0.68 5.64
CA ARG A 61 2.07 -0.51 6.00
C ARG A 61 1.89 0.39 7.21
N GLN A 62 0.86 1.24 7.15
CA GLN A 62 0.34 1.97 8.29
C GLN A 62 -1.14 1.68 8.48
N ASP A 63 -1.41 0.70 9.34
CA ASP A 63 -2.75 0.18 9.57
C ASP A 63 -3.62 1.05 10.47
N ARG A 64 -4.93 0.77 10.43
CA ARG A 64 -5.85 1.30 11.44
C ARG A 64 -5.49 0.71 12.80
N LYS A 65 -5.05 1.58 13.71
CA LYS A 65 -5.00 1.22 15.13
C LYS A 65 -6.43 1.02 15.63
N SER A 66 -6.68 -0.07 16.35
CA SER A 66 -7.90 -0.23 17.15
C SER A 66 -7.83 0.74 18.33
N SER A 67 -8.01 2.03 18.07
CA SER A 67 -8.07 3.03 19.12
C SER A 67 -9.51 3.13 19.59
N LYS A 68 -9.73 2.83 20.88
CA LYS A 68 -10.89 3.28 21.67
C LYS A 68 -11.32 4.67 21.21
N LYS A 69 -12.63 4.86 20.99
CA LYS A 69 -13.26 6.10 20.49
C LYS A 69 -12.54 7.34 21.04
N LYS A 70 -11.67 7.98 20.24
CA LYS A 70 -11.14 9.31 20.58
C LYS A 70 -12.21 10.33 20.16
N ILE A 71 -12.69 11.10 21.13
CA ILE A 71 -13.55 12.26 20.89
C ILE A 71 -12.76 13.26 20.03
N TRP A 72 -13.30 13.59 18.86
CA TRP A 72 -12.63 14.42 17.86
C TRP A 72 -12.64 15.90 18.29
N ARG A 73 -11.47 16.45 18.62
CA ARG A 73 -11.26 17.90 18.69
C ARG A 73 -10.74 18.37 17.34
N ARG A 74 -11.38 19.39 16.77
CA ARG A 74 -11.03 20.02 15.46
C ARG A 74 -9.50 20.14 15.33
N GLY A 75 -8.90 19.47 14.34
CA GLY A 75 -7.51 19.70 13.93
C GLY A 75 -6.56 18.49 13.90
N SER A 76 -6.97 17.31 14.36
CA SER A 76 -6.08 16.12 14.31
C SER A 76 -6.05 15.51 12.90
N HIS A 77 -4.90 15.63 12.25
CA HIS A 77 -4.61 15.23 10.89
C HIS A 77 -5.06 13.79 10.58
N PHE A 78 -5.65 13.62 9.40
CA PHE A 78 -6.06 12.35 8.83
C PHE A 78 -4.94 11.32 8.93
N TYR A 79 -5.13 10.24 9.70
CA TYR A 79 -4.35 9.02 9.53
C TYR A 79 -4.78 8.41 8.19
N LYS A 80 -4.21 8.91 7.09
CA LYS A 80 -4.46 8.34 5.76
C LYS A 80 -3.84 6.95 5.76
N HIS A 81 -4.68 5.93 5.98
CA HIS A 81 -4.32 4.52 5.82
C HIS A 81 -3.58 4.35 4.51
N LYS A 82 -2.29 4.02 4.60
CA LYS A 82 -1.39 3.99 3.47
C LYS A 82 -0.57 2.72 3.53
N LEU A 83 -0.55 2.04 2.40
CA LEU A 83 0.29 0.89 2.17
C LEU A 83 1.15 1.20 0.94
N VAL A 84 2.46 1.10 1.10
CA VAL A 84 3.43 1.47 0.07
C VAL A 84 4.26 0.26 -0.27
N TYR A 85 4.32 -0.08 -1.55
CA TYR A 85 5.22 -1.07 -2.09
C TYR A 85 6.38 -0.36 -2.78
N ILE A 86 7.60 -0.79 -2.49
CA ILE A 86 8.81 -0.32 -3.15
C ILE A 86 9.52 -1.55 -3.70
N LYS A 87 9.93 -1.53 -4.97
CA LYS A 87 10.69 -2.65 -5.53
C LYS A 87 11.96 -2.91 -4.72
N SER A 88 12.25 -4.18 -4.46
CA SER A 88 13.36 -4.56 -3.60
C SER A 88 14.73 -4.06 -4.08
N HIS A 89 14.95 -3.99 -5.39
CA HIS A 89 16.20 -3.46 -5.95
C HIS A 89 16.35 -1.94 -5.80
N LEU A 90 15.24 -1.19 -5.70
CA LEU A 90 15.29 0.26 -5.49
C LEU A 90 15.65 0.62 -4.05
N LEU A 91 15.51 -0.32 -3.11
CA LEU A 91 15.91 -0.10 -1.71
C LEU A 91 17.43 -0.04 -1.53
N GLN A 92 18.22 -0.54 -2.48
CA GLN A 92 19.68 -0.43 -2.44
C GLN A 92 20.17 1.00 -2.72
N LEU A 93 19.27 1.91 -3.09
CA LEU A 93 19.58 3.32 -3.39
C LEU A 93 19.35 4.25 -2.19
N PHE A 94 18.94 3.72 -1.04
CA PHE A 94 18.66 4.47 0.20
C PHE A 94 19.40 3.82 1.38
#